data_AF-A0A1Z9DQC3-F1
#
_entry.id   AF-A0A1Z9DQC3-F1
#
_cell.length_a   1.000
_cell.length_b   1.000
_cell.length_c   1.000
_cell.angle_alpha   90.00
_cell.angle_beta   90.00
_cell.angle_gamma   90.00
#
_symmetry.space_group_name_H-M   'P 1'
#
loop_
_entity.id
_entity.type
_entity.pdbx_description
1 polymer ?
#
loop_
_entity_poly.entity_id
_entity_poly.type
_entity_poly.pdbx_seq_one_letter_code
_entity_poly.pdbx_strand_id
1 'polypeptide(L)'
;TLTGFSEPWYVYGYFLLFQVLQSYLAWRGIQTLKWFNGVGSVVIAAVMIYLLVTIIQREGLVLKDSWYHEGSWGVPFWVALTGAIGVLATVMLNIGDISRHLKPSETRLWIGHAAGLAPPWFFMLGLGIISGASLGIWDPVEALVALSPSTSAMLLLLSFVLLAQFTTNLSINILPPAMIFMEAFKLSWHKSVILTGVLGALSCPWLLLGNAGAFFAFILYYSAFFGPILGVMLADYYLINRGRLDVKALYDSSDQSLYWFSGGLNWAGLIAVVVPAVVAMLFFLHVSWLVGLPAGFMLYLILYRLCYGSGSGVSIRKA
;
A
#
# COMPACT_ATOMS: atom_id res chain seq x y z
N THR A 1 16.23 -23.55 -1.46
CA THR A 1 15.53 -24.23 -2.59
C THR A 1 14.84 -23.18 -3.43
N LEU A 2 14.56 -23.47 -4.71
CA LEU A 2 13.90 -22.53 -5.66
C LEU A 2 12.56 -21.98 -5.15
N THR A 3 11.93 -22.73 -4.25
CA THR A 3 10.62 -22.46 -3.67
C THR A 3 10.67 -21.91 -2.25
N GLY A 4 11.83 -21.71 -1.62
CA GLY A 4 11.96 -21.00 -0.33
C GLY A 4 11.35 -21.63 0.93
N PHE A 5 10.40 -22.55 0.83
CA PHE A 5 9.90 -23.29 1.99
C PHE A 5 10.82 -24.48 2.29
N SER A 6 11.37 -24.48 3.50
CA SER A 6 12.08 -25.62 4.12
C SER A 6 11.13 -26.61 4.80
N GLU A 7 9.88 -26.20 5.02
CA GLU A 7 8.86 -26.92 5.79
C GLU A 7 8.06 -27.93 4.92
N PRO A 8 7.37 -28.90 5.55
CA PRO A 8 6.67 -29.96 4.85
C PRO A 8 5.54 -29.48 3.93
N TRP A 9 5.11 -30.37 3.03
CA TRP A 9 4.11 -30.15 1.96
C TRP A 9 2.81 -29.42 2.39
N TYR A 10 2.46 -29.43 3.68
CA TYR A 10 1.29 -28.71 4.19
C TYR A 10 1.42 -27.19 4.06
N VAL A 11 2.61 -26.58 4.18
CA VAL A 11 2.76 -25.13 4.04
C VAL A 11 2.46 -24.69 2.60
N TYR A 12 2.95 -25.46 1.62
CA TYR A 12 2.60 -25.29 0.21
C TYR A 12 1.11 -25.49 -0.04
N GLY A 13 0.53 -26.54 0.56
CA GLY A 13 -0.90 -26.85 0.45
C GLY A 13 -1.76 -25.70 0.96
N TYR A 14 -1.45 -25.16 2.14
CA TYR A 14 -2.14 -23.99 2.68
C TYR A 14 -1.93 -22.77 1.80
N PHE A 15 -0.70 -22.42 1.43
CA PHE A 15 -0.44 -21.27 0.57
C PHE A 15 -1.25 -21.33 -0.73
N LEU A 16 -1.22 -22.46 -1.44
CA LEU A 16 -1.97 -22.64 -2.68
C LEU A 16 -3.48 -22.59 -2.45
N LEU A 17 -3.97 -23.22 -1.37
CA LEU A 17 -5.39 -23.15 -0.99
C LEU A 17 -5.83 -21.71 -0.75
N PHE A 18 -5.07 -20.95 0.05
CA PHE A 18 -5.33 -19.55 0.34
C PHE A 18 -5.27 -18.69 -0.92
N GLN A 19 -4.30 -18.94 -1.80
CA GLN A 19 -4.15 -18.23 -3.07
C GLN A 19 -5.35 -18.48 -3.99
N VAL A 20 -5.79 -19.74 -4.13
CA VAL A 20 -6.97 -20.09 -4.93
C VAL A 20 -8.23 -19.47 -4.32
N LEU A 21 -8.39 -19.55 -3.00
CA LEU A 21 -9.57 -19.02 -2.32
C LEU A 21 -9.65 -17.50 -2.45
N GLN A 22 -8.55 -16.76 -2.26
CA GLN A 22 -8.58 -15.31 -2.43
C GLN A 22 -8.86 -14.91 -3.88
N SER A 23 -8.24 -15.58 -4.84
CA SER A 23 -8.46 -15.30 -6.27
C SER A 23 -9.90 -15.62 -6.69
N TYR A 24 -10.49 -16.67 -6.12
CA TYR A 24 -11.89 -17.02 -6.35
C TYR A 24 -12.87 -16.02 -5.74
N LEU A 25 -12.63 -15.58 -4.51
CA LEU A 25 -13.43 -14.53 -3.86
C LEU A 25 -13.36 -13.23 -4.66
N ALA A 26 -12.16 -12.86 -5.12
CA ALA A 26 -11.94 -11.73 -6.00
C ALA A 26 -12.69 -11.86 -7.34
N TRP A 27 -12.66 -13.05 -7.92
CA TRP A 27 -13.32 -13.37 -9.19
C TRP A 27 -14.84 -13.17 -9.11
N ARG A 28 -15.48 -13.47 -7.97
CA ARG A 28 -16.92 -13.24 -7.73
C ARG A 28 -17.31 -11.76 -7.61
N GLY A 29 -16.36 -10.85 -7.49
CA GLY A 29 -16.59 -9.40 -7.53
C GLY A 29 -16.58 -8.70 -6.16
N ILE A 30 -16.49 -7.38 -6.22
CA ILE A 30 -16.12 -6.48 -5.11
C ILE A 30 -17.34 -5.98 -4.32
N GLN A 31 -18.57 -6.31 -4.74
CA GLN A 31 -19.77 -5.59 -4.26
C GLN A 31 -20.07 -5.77 -2.76
N THR A 32 -19.57 -6.84 -2.12
CA THR A 32 -19.78 -7.08 -0.68
C THR A 32 -18.65 -6.54 0.22
N LEU A 33 -17.63 -5.91 -0.35
CA LEU A 33 -16.39 -5.59 0.38
C LEU A 33 -16.57 -4.50 1.44
N LYS A 34 -17.46 -3.53 1.20
CA LYS A 34 -17.70 -2.43 2.16
C LYS A 34 -18.23 -2.93 3.50
N TRP A 35 -19.30 -3.73 3.47
CA TRP A 35 -19.91 -4.26 4.68
C TRP A 35 -19.01 -5.29 5.35
N PHE A 36 -18.35 -6.13 4.57
CA PHE A 36 -17.42 -7.10 5.10
C PHE A 36 -16.23 -6.43 5.81
N ASN A 37 -15.60 -5.42 5.17
CA ASN A 37 -14.52 -4.65 5.80
C ASN A 37 -14.99 -3.94 7.06
N GLY A 38 -16.18 -3.33 7.04
CA GLY A 38 -16.74 -2.65 8.21
C GLY A 38 -16.97 -3.60 9.40
N VAL A 39 -17.60 -4.75 9.17
CA VAL A 39 -17.83 -5.75 10.22
C VAL A 39 -16.50 -6.35 10.68
N GLY A 40 -15.65 -6.75 9.74
CA GLY A 40 -14.35 -7.35 10.03
C GLY A 40 -13.46 -6.43 10.87
N SER A 41 -13.41 -5.14 10.56
CA SER A 41 -12.61 -4.17 11.33
C SER A 41 -13.11 -3.97 12.76
N VAL A 42 -14.43 -3.98 12.99
CA VAL A 42 -15.00 -3.95 14.36
C VAL A 42 -14.61 -5.21 15.14
N VAL A 43 -14.70 -6.39 14.51
CA VAL A 43 -14.33 -7.64 15.16
C VAL A 43 -12.84 -7.66 15.50
N ILE A 44 -11.96 -7.32 14.56
CA ILE A 44 -10.51 -7.25 14.81
C ILE A 44 -10.20 -6.27 15.93
N ALA A 45 -10.81 -5.09 15.93
CA ALA A 45 -10.61 -4.12 17.01
C ALA A 45 -11.00 -4.71 18.37
N ALA A 46 -12.14 -5.40 18.46
CA ALA A 46 -12.56 -6.08 19.69
C ALA A 46 -11.57 -7.18 20.11
N VAL A 47 -11.07 -7.97 19.17
CA VAL A 47 -10.07 -9.02 19.43
C VAL A 47 -8.75 -8.44 19.92
N MET A 48 -8.27 -7.35 19.31
CA MET A 48 -7.03 -6.70 19.70
C MET A 48 -7.16 -5.97 21.06
N ILE A 49 -8.33 -5.40 21.38
CA ILE A 49 -8.63 -4.88 22.72
C ILE A 49 -8.65 -6.00 23.75
N TYR A 50 -9.29 -7.13 23.44
CA TYR A 50 -9.28 -8.31 24.29
C TYR A 50 -7.85 -8.79 24.57
N LEU A 51 -7.00 -8.84 23.54
CA LEU A 51 -5.60 -9.22 23.68
C LEU A 51 -4.86 -8.24 24.60
N LEU A 52 -5.02 -6.93 24.39
CA LEU A 52 -4.42 -5.89 25.24
C LEU A 52 -4.82 -6.06 26.72
N VAL A 53 -6.13 -6.20 26.98
CA VAL A 53 -6.66 -6.39 28.34
C VAL A 53 -6.10 -7.67 28.96
N THR A 54 -6.01 -8.75 28.19
CA THR A 54 -5.47 -10.03 28.67
C THR A 54 -4.00 -9.94 29.03
N ILE A 55 -3.18 -9.27 28.21
CA ILE A 55 -1.76 -9.02 28.51
C ILE A 55 -1.64 -8.24 29.83
N ILE A 56 -2.38 -7.14 29.96
CA ILE A 56 -2.33 -6.29 31.15
C ILE A 56 -2.78 -7.05 32.40
N GLN A 57 -3.81 -7.90 32.30
CA GLN A 57 -4.32 -8.66 33.44
C GLN A 57 -3.37 -9.77 33.89
N ARG A 58 -2.65 -10.42 32.95
CA ARG A 58 -1.75 -11.53 33.26
C ARG A 58 -0.36 -11.08 33.68
N GLU A 59 0.21 -10.15 32.92
CA GLU A 59 1.61 -9.74 33.07
C GLU A 59 1.74 -8.39 33.79
N GLY A 60 0.65 -7.62 33.91
CA GLY A 60 0.70 -6.22 34.29
C GLY A 60 1.09 -5.30 33.11
N LEU A 61 1.03 -3.98 33.32
CA LEU A 61 1.57 -3.01 32.36
C LEU A 61 3.09 -2.96 32.47
N VAL A 62 3.77 -3.96 31.89
CA VAL A 62 5.23 -3.98 31.80
C VAL A 62 5.66 -3.14 30.60
N LEU A 63 5.58 -1.82 30.75
CA LEU A 63 6.28 -0.89 29.87
C LEU A 63 7.76 -0.91 30.30
N LYS A 64 8.56 -1.81 29.72
CA LYS A 64 10.03 -1.83 29.89
C LYS A 64 10.65 -0.48 29.46
N ASP A 65 11.98 -0.42 29.51
CA ASP A 65 12.84 0.63 28.93
C ASP A 65 12.44 1.07 27.51
N SER A 66 11.73 0.22 26.74
CA SER A 66 11.23 0.51 25.39
C SER A 66 10.35 1.76 25.29
N TRP A 67 9.56 2.09 26.31
CA TRP A 67 8.68 3.28 26.27
C TRP A 67 9.43 4.57 26.60
N TYR A 68 10.53 4.45 27.36
CA TYR A 68 11.35 5.57 27.82
C TYR A 68 12.64 5.74 27.00
N HIS A 69 12.83 4.94 25.96
CA HIS A 69 14.01 5.03 25.09
C HIS A 69 14.01 6.36 24.35
N GLU A 70 15.08 7.16 24.51
CA GLU A 70 15.21 8.43 23.79
C GLU A 70 15.25 8.17 22.28
N GLY A 71 14.35 8.82 21.54
CA GLY A 71 14.34 8.73 20.08
C GLY A 71 15.61 9.32 19.50
N SER A 72 16.30 8.58 18.63
CA SER A 72 17.58 9.02 18.06
C SER A 72 17.47 10.28 17.19
N TRP A 73 16.28 10.58 16.61
CA TRP A 73 16.02 11.63 15.59
C TRP A 73 16.98 11.67 14.38
N GLY A 74 17.96 10.79 14.34
CA GLY A 74 18.97 10.64 13.31
C GLY A 74 18.60 9.57 12.29
N VAL A 75 19.61 8.98 11.67
CA VAL A 75 19.44 8.02 10.58
C VAL A 75 18.44 6.89 10.90
N PRO A 76 18.46 6.23 12.09
CA PRO A 76 17.51 5.15 12.38
C PRO A 76 16.04 5.58 12.33
N PHE A 77 15.73 6.78 12.82
CA PHE A 77 14.38 7.34 12.77
C PHE A 77 13.92 7.54 11.32
N TRP A 78 14.77 8.14 10.49
CA TRP A 78 14.44 8.41 9.09
C TRP A 78 14.33 7.12 8.26
N VAL A 79 15.14 6.11 8.55
CA VAL A 79 15.01 4.78 7.95
C VAL A 79 13.66 4.16 8.28
N ALA A 80 13.26 4.19 9.56
CA ALA A 80 11.99 3.65 10.00
C ALA A 80 10.81 4.40 9.35
N LEU A 81 10.89 5.74 9.28
CA LEU A 81 9.87 6.56 8.62
C LEU A 81 9.76 6.26 7.12
N THR A 82 10.88 6.18 6.42
CA THR A 82 10.91 5.82 4.98
C THR A 82 10.32 4.43 4.75
N GLY A 83 10.64 3.45 5.62
CA GLY A 83 10.05 2.12 5.56
C GLY A 83 8.52 2.13 5.76
N ALA A 84 8.04 2.86 6.77
CA ALA A 84 6.61 2.97 7.06
C ALA A 84 5.82 3.63 5.91
N ILE A 85 6.36 4.73 5.33
CA ILE A 85 5.76 5.38 4.17
C ILE A 85 5.76 4.42 2.97
N GLY A 86 6.87 3.71 2.75
CA GLY A 86 7.03 2.74 1.68
C GLY A 86 5.93 1.68 1.62
N VAL A 87 5.53 1.16 2.79
CA VAL A 87 4.44 0.17 2.90
C VAL A 87 3.09 0.75 2.49
N LEU A 88 2.82 2.02 2.80
CA LEU A 88 1.53 2.68 2.51
C LEU A 88 1.48 3.37 1.14
N ALA A 89 2.64 3.52 0.49
CA ALA A 89 2.79 4.27 -0.74
C ALA A 89 1.95 3.76 -1.90
N THR A 90 1.87 2.45 -2.07
CA THR A 90 1.05 1.80 -3.10
C THR A 90 -0.42 2.20 -2.97
N VAL A 91 -0.92 2.22 -1.73
CA VAL A 91 -2.30 2.62 -1.42
C VAL A 91 -2.50 4.10 -1.72
N MET A 92 -1.54 4.95 -1.36
CA MET A 92 -1.63 6.39 -1.64
C MET A 92 -1.69 6.69 -3.15
N LEU A 93 -0.83 6.05 -3.94
CA LEU A 93 -0.77 6.25 -5.39
C LEU A 93 -2.03 5.74 -6.11
N ASN A 94 -2.64 4.66 -5.61
CA ASN A 94 -3.79 4.01 -6.24
C ASN A 94 -5.12 4.34 -5.56
N ILE A 95 -5.18 5.36 -4.69
CA ILE A 95 -6.41 5.70 -3.96
C ILE A 95 -7.56 6.11 -4.89
N GLY A 96 -7.24 6.55 -6.10
CA GLY A 96 -8.19 6.81 -7.19
C GLY A 96 -9.10 5.62 -7.51
N ASP A 97 -8.58 4.39 -7.42
CA ASP A 97 -9.30 3.15 -7.77
C ASP A 97 -10.49 2.90 -6.85
N ILE A 98 -10.37 3.30 -5.58
CA ILE A 98 -11.41 3.14 -4.57
C ILE A 98 -12.26 4.41 -4.51
N SER A 99 -11.63 5.59 -4.46
CA SER A 99 -12.34 6.86 -4.28
C SER A 99 -13.29 7.22 -5.43
N ARG A 100 -13.06 6.72 -6.66
CA ARG A 100 -13.98 6.88 -7.80
C ARG A 100 -15.39 6.32 -7.57
N HIS A 101 -15.56 5.44 -6.59
CA HIS A 101 -16.86 4.86 -6.22
C HIS A 101 -17.63 5.70 -5.21
N LEU A 102 -17.01 6.75 -4.67
CA LEU A 102 -17.64 7.66 -3.72
C LEU A 102 -18.55 8.65 -4.45
N LYS A 103 -19.57 9.14 -3.73
CA LYS A 103 -20.46 10.15 -4.30
C LYS A 103 -19.68 11.47 -4.47
N PRO A 104 -19.92 12.25 -5.53
CA PRO A 104 -19.26 13.55 -5.71
C PRO A 104 -19.43 14.53 -4.54
N SER A 105 -20.46 14.37 -3.71
CA SER A 105 -20.69 15.15 -2.49
C SER A 105 -19.71 14.84 -1.35
N GLU A 106 -19.02 13.69 -1.38
CA GLU A 106 -18.09 13.24 -0.35
C GLU A 106 -16.70 13.84 -0.56
N THR A 107 -16.57 15.13 -0.26
CA THR A 107 -15.33 15.90 -0.53
C THR A 107 -14.27 15.81 0.56
N ARG A 108 -14.62 15.31 1.76
CA ARG A 108 -13.73 15.25 2.94
C ARG A 108 -13.04 13.89 3.09
N LEU A 109 -12.51 13.37 1.99
CA LEU A 109 -11.85 12.06 1.93
C LEU A 109 -10.72 11.91 2.96
N TRP A 110 -9.94 12.98 3.16
CA TRP A 110 -8.82 12.98 4.08
C TRP A 110 -9.22 12.69 5.53
N ILE A 111 -10.43 13.08 5.96
CA ILE A 111 -10.93 12.78 7.31
C ILE A 111 -11.18 11.28 7.45
N GLY A 112 -11.82 10.68 6.45
CA GLY A 112 -12.07 9.24 6.41
C GLY A 112 -10.78 8.43 6.43
N HIS A 113 -9.77 8.86 5.65
CA HIS A 113 -8.45 8.23 5.67
C HIS A 113 -7.71 8.41 7.00
N ALA A 114 -7.69 9.63 7.55
CA ALA A 114 -7.03 9.90 8.82
C ALA A 114 -7.65 9.09 9.96
N ALA A 115 -8.98 9.09 10.08
CA ALA A 115 -9.70 8.36 11.11
C ALA A 115 -9.68 6.83 10.91
N GLY A 116 -9.65 6.38 9.64
CA GLY A 116 -9.63 4.95 9.30
C GLY A 116 -8.24 4.31 9.38
N LEU A 117 -7.16 5.10 9.26
CA LEU A 117 -5.79 4.58 9.24
C LEU A 117 -5.04 4.86 10.54
N ALA A 118 -4.99 6.12 10.99
CA ALA A 118 -4.09 6.50 12.07
C ALA A 118 -4.43 5.83 13.41
N PRO A 119 -5.69 5.84 13.92
CA PRO A 119 -6.00 5.20 15.19
C PRO A 119 -5.72 3.69 15.21
N PRO A 120 -6.17 2.88 14.23
CA PRO A 120 -5.83 1.45 14.19
C PRO A 120 -4.32 1.19 14.10
N TRP A 121 -3.59 2.01 13.34
CA TRP A 121 -2.15 1.86 13.16
C TRP A 121 -1.38 2.13 14.46
N PHE A 122 -1.66 3.24 15.14
CA PHE A 122 -1.03 3.55 16.42
C PHE A 122 -1.42 2.54 17.51
N PHE A 123 -2.66 2.05 17.48
CA PHE A 123 -3.11 1.01 18.39
C PHE A 123 -2.35 -0.30 18.18
N MET A 124 -2.22 -0.75 16.93
CA MET A 124 -1.45 -1.96 16.58
C MET A 124 0.04 -1.83 16.94
N LEU A 125 0.66 -0.69 16.67
CA LEU A 125 2.06 -0.43 17.07
C LEU A 125 2.22 -0.49 18.59
N GLY A 126 1.35 0.19 19.32
CA GLY A 126 1.37 0.17 20.79
C GLY A 126 1.17 -1.23 21.35
N LEU A 127 0.22 -1.99 20.79
CA LEU A 127 -0.02 -3.39 21.17
C LEU A 127 1.21 -4.26 20.94
N GLY A 128 1.88 -4.14 19.79
CA GLY A 128 3.12 -4.86 19.51
C GLY A 128 4.25 -4.52 20.49
N ILE A 129 4.39 -3.24 20.87
CA ILE A 129 5.37 -2.80 21.89
C ILE A 129 5.06 -3.41 23.26
N ILE A 130 3.79 -3.34 23.70
CA ILE A 130 3.36 -3.88 24.99
C ILE A 130 3.53 -5.40 25.03
N SER A 131 3.13 -6.07 23.95
CA SER A 131 3.26 -7.53 23.83
C SER A 131 4.72 -7.96 23.80
N GLY A 132 5.57 -7.26 23.03
CA GLY A 132 7.01 -7.53 22.98
C GLY A 132 7.70 -7.30 24.33
N ALA A 133 7.30 -6.25 25.05
CA ALA A 133 7.86 -5.96 26.37
C ALA A 133 7.45 -6.99 27.43
N SER A 134 6.17 -7.41 27.41
CA SER A 134 5.57 -8.29 28.43
C SER A 134 5.81 -9.77 28.15
N LEU A 135 5.60 -10.22 26.91
CA LEU A 135 5.65 -11.63 26.50
C LEU A 135 6.93 -11.99 25.72
N GLY A 136 7.68 -11.01 25.22
CA GLY A 136 8.75 -11.24 24.24
C GLY A 136 8.24 -11.52 22.82
N ILE A 137 6.94 -11.37 22.58
CA ILE A 137 6.27 -11.65 21.29
C ILE A 137 5.84 -10.31 20.67
N TRP A 138 6.39 -9.96 19.52
CA TRP A 138 6.09 -8.69 18.85
C TRP A 138 4.92 -8.79 17.88
N ASP A 139 4.65 -10.00 17.35
CA ASP A 139 3.54 -10.25 16.43
C ASP A 139 2.23 -10.42 17.22
N PRO A 140 1.24 -9.53 17.03
CA PRO A 140 -0.06 -9.64 17.71
C PRO A 140 -0.81 -10.94 17.41
N VAL A 141 -0.60 -11.57 16.25
CA VAL A 141 -1.23 -12.85 15.89
C VAL A 141 -0.61 -13.99 16.67
N GLU A 142 0.72 -13.98 16.83
CA GLU A 142 1.41 -14.97 17.66
C GLU A 142 1.06 -14.79 19.15
N ALA A 143 1.01 -13.54 19.62
CA ALA A 143 0.60 -13.23 20.99
C ALA A 143 -0.85 -13.67 21.27
N LEU A 144 -1.74 -13.50 20.29
CA LEU A 144 -3.13 -13.98 20.35
C LEU A 144 -3.19 -15.50 20.50
N VAL A 145 -2.37 -16.24 19.74
CA VAL A 145 -2.27 -17.70 19.84
C VAL A 145 -1.77 -18.12 21.21
N ALA A 146 -0.68 -17.50 21.70
CA ALA A 146 -0.06 -17.82 22.98
C ALA A 146 -1.00 -17.56 24.18
N LEU A 147 -1.84 -16.53 24.10
CA LEU A 147 -2.73 -16.12 25.18
C LEU A 147 -4.16 -16.66 25.08
N SER A 148 -4.50 -17.36 23.98
CA SER A 148 -5.84 -17.86 23.77
C SER A 148 -6.28 -18.85 24.87
N PRO A 149 -7.49 -18.70 25.44
CA PRO A 149 -7.94 -19.51 26.58
C PRO A 149 -8.27 -20.96 26.21
N SER A 150 -8.56 -21.24 24.94
CA SER A 150 -8.84 -22.57 24.42
C SER A 150 -8.52 -22.66 22.94
N THR A 151 -8.34 -23.89 22.44
CA THR A 151 -8.15 -24.15 21.00
C THR A 151 -9.33 -23.65 20.16
N SER A 152 -10.56 -23.77 20.66
CA SER A 152 -11.75 -23.30 19.94
C SER A 152 -11.80 -21.78 19.84
N ALA A 153 -11.46 -21.06 20.92
CA ALA A 153 -11.35 -19.61 20.90
C ALA A 153 -10.24 -19.16 19.95
N MET A 154 -9.07 -19.80 20.01
CA MET A 154 -7.95 -19.52 19.11
C MET A 154 -8.34 -19.68 17.64
N LEU A 155 -8.97 -20.81 17.28
CA LEU A 155 -9.40 -21.08 15.90
C LEU A 155 -10.44 -20.06 15.41
N LEU A 156 -11.39 -19.68 16.27
CA LEU A 156 -12.37 -18.64 15.94
C LEU A 156 -11.69 -17.30 15.67
N LEU A 157 -10.76 -16.88 16.53
CA LEU A 157 -10.08 -15.60 16.41
C LEU A 157 -9.15 -15.56 15.18
N LEU A 158 -8.39 -16.62 14.93
CA LEU A 158 -7.57 -16.77 13.72
C LEU A 158 -8.44 -16.76 12.45
N SER A 159 -9.64 -17.33 12.49
CA SER A 159 -10.55 -17.25 11.33
C SER A 159 -10.91 -15.81 10.98
N PHE A 160 -11.11 -14.91 11.96
CA PHE A 160 -11.34 -13.49 11.70
C PHE A 160 -10.11 -12.78 11.13
N VAL A 161 -8.91 -13.10 11.62
CA VAL A 161 -7.66 -12.59 11.05
C VAL A 161 -7.52 -13.00 9.59
N LEU A 162 -7.78 -14.27 9.27
CA LEU A 162 -7.75 -14.78 7.89
C LEU A 162 -8.77 -14.08 6.99
N LEU A 163 -10.00 -13.90 7.49
CA LEU A 163 -11.06 -13.20 6.77
C LEU A 163 -10.68 -11.74 6.47
N ALA A 164 -10.06 -11.04 7.44
CA ALA A 164 -9.57 -9.69 7.25
C ALA A 164 -8.45 -9.58 6.22
N GLN A 165 -7.57 -10.59 6.20
CA GLN A 165 -6.49 -10.66 5.22
C GLN A 165 -7.05 -10.79 3.80
N PHE A 166 -8.08 -11.61 3.61
CA PHE A 166 -8.71 -11.77 2.30
C PHE A 166 -9.27 -10.46 1.76
N THR A 167 -9.92 -9.65 2.59
CA THR A 167 -10.55 -8.43 2.09
C THR A 167 -9.59 -7.28 1.92
N THR A 168 -8.55 -7.21 2.74
CA THR A 168 -7.43 -6.30 2.50
C THR A 168 -6.74 -6.66 1.19
N ASN A 169 -6.35 -7.93 1.00
CA ASN A 169 -5.72 -8.39 -0.24
C ASN A 169 -6.60 -8.11 -1.46
N LEU A 170 -7.92 -8.32 -1.36
CA LEU A 170 -8.82 -7.98 -2.46
C LEU A 170 -8.79 -6.49 -2.80
N SER A 171 -8.90 -5.64 -1.79
CA SER A 171 -9.08 -4.19 -1.95
C SER A 171 -7.84 -3.49 -2.49
N ILE A 172 -6.65 -3.85 -2.00
CA ILE A 172 -5.42 -3.08 -2.26
C ILE A 172 -4.35 -3.87 -3.01
N ASN A 173 -4.39 -5.20 -3.05
CA ASN A 173 -3.35 -6.02 -3.69
C ASN A 173 -3.83 -6.71 -4.99
N ILE A 174 -5.11 -7.06 -5.09
CA ILE A 174 -5.68 -7.68 -6.31
C ILE A 174 -6.28 -6.62 -7.23
N LEU A 175 -7.04 -5.69 -6.68
CA LEU A 175 -7.79 -4.71 -7.46
C LEU A 175 -6.88 -3.84 -8.36
N PRO A 176 -5.81 -3.19 -7.87
CA PRO A 176 -5.01 -2.31 -8.73
C PRO A 176 -4.37 -3.02 -9.94
N PRO A 177 -3.62 -4.14 -9.81
CA PRO A 177 -3.07 -4.81 -10.97
C PRO A 177 -4.15 -5.41 -11.88
N ALA A 178 -5.29 -5.86 -11.33
CA ALA A 178 -6.40 -6.34 -12.15
C ALA A 178 -6.97 -5.23 -13.05
N MET A 179 -7.13 -4.00 -12.52
CA MET A 179 -7.54 -2.84 -13.32
C MET A 179 -6.50 -2.51 -14.40
N ILE A 180 -5.20 -2.55 -14.08
CA ILE A 180 -4.14 -2.35 -15.07
C ILE A 180 -4.26 -3.36 -16.21
N PHE A 181 -4.49 -4.64 -15.90
CA PHE A 181 -4.68 -5.68 -16.93
C PHE A 181 -5.92 -5.45 -17.80
N MET A 182 -7.01 -4.93 -17.21
CA MET A 182 -8.20 -4.57 -17.98
C MET A 182 -7.94 -3.38 -18.91
N GLU A 183 -7.25 -2.35 -18.43
CA GLU A 183 -7.04 -1.13 -19.20
C GLU A 183 -5.96 -1.28 -20.27
N ALA A 184 -4.80 -1.84 -19.91
CA ALA A 184 -3.64 -1.96 -20.80
C ALA A 184 -3.77 -3.13 -21.80
N PHE A 185 -4.35 -4.26 -21.38
CA PHE A 185 -4.42 -5.48 -22.19
C PHE A 185 -5.83 -5.87 -22.60
N LYS A 186 -6.85 -5.07 -22.24
CA LYS A 186 -8.27 -5.31 -22.57
C LYS A 186 -8.76 -6.70 -22.12
N LEU A 187 -8.19 -7.22 -21.04
CA LEU A 187 -8.62 -8.47 -20.43
C LEU A 187 -9.94 -8.26 -19.67
N SER A 188 -10.74 -9.32 -19.55
CA SER A 188 -11.92 -9.29 -18.67
C SER A 188 -11.49 -9.34 -17.19
N TRP A 189 -12.30 -8.77 -16.30
CA TRP A 189 -12.09 -8.79 -14.84
C TRP A 189 -11.61 -10.16 -14.33
N HIS A 190 -12.32 -11.22 -14.73
CA HIS A 190 -12.04 -12.60 -14.36
C HIS A 190 -10.63 -13.06 -14.76
N LYS A 191 -10.19 -12.75 -15.99
CA LYS A 191 -8.83 -13.11 -16.47
C LYS A 191 -7.77 -12.30 -15.73
N SER A 192 -8.03 -11.01 -15.53
CA SER A 192 -7.12 -10.11 -14.82
C SER A 192 -6.87 -10.54 -13.38
N VAL A 193 -7.91 -10.92 -12.62
CA VAL A 193 -7.79 -11.41 -11.25
C VAL A 193 -6.97 -12.71 -11.17
N ILE A 194 -7.22 -13.65 -12.08
CA ILE A 194 -6.46 -14.92 -12.13
C ILE A 194 -4.99 -14.62 -12.44
N LEU A 195 -4.72 -13.76 -13.42
CA LEU A 195 -3.36 -13.41 -13.82
C LEU A 195 -2.61 -12.71 -12.68
N THR A 196 -3.25 -11.77 -11.97
CA THR A 196 -2.71 -11.15 -10.77
C THR A 196 -2.32 -12.19 -9.71
N GLY A 197 -3.21 -13.14 -9.42
CA GLY A 197 -2.94 -14.19 -8.43
C GLY A 197 -1.78 -15.10 -8.82
N VAL A 198 -1.73 -15.51 -10.09
CA VAL A 198 -0.65 -16.35 -10.64
C VAL A 198 0.68 -15.63 -10.63
N LEU A 199 0.75 -14.40 -11.16
CA LEU A 199 2.00 -13.63 -11.18
C LEU A 199 2.47 -13.25 -9.78
N GLY A 200 1.53 -12.94 -8.87
CA GLY A 200 1.82 -12.75 -7.45
C GLY A 200 2.48 -13.98 -6.83
N ALA A 201 1.94 -15.18 -7.05
CA ALA A 201 2.56 -16.41 -6.57
C ALA A 201 3.91 -16.69 -7.23
N LEU A 202 4.04 -16.47 -8.55
CA LEU A 202 5.28 -16.69 -9.30
C LEU A 202 6.41 -15.71 -8.92
N SER A 203 6.08 -14.58 -8.29
CA SER A 203 7.09 -13.68 -7.72
C SER A 203 7.80 -14.25 -6.48
N CYS A 204 7.34 -15.40 -5.98
CA CYS A 204 7.91 -16.09 -4.82
C CYS A 204 8.15 -15.18 -3.60
N PRO A 205 7.13 -14.42 -3.13
CA PRO A 205 7.31 -13.37 -2.12
C PRO A 205 7.87 -13.90 -0.79
N TRP A 206 7.65 -15.19 -0.49
CA TRP A 206 8.19 -15.86 0.70
C TRP A 206 9.73 -15.93 0.71
N LEU A 207 10.40 -15.90 -0.45
CA LEU A 207 11.87 -15.82 -0.53
C LEU A 207 12.38 -14.49 0.04
N LEU A 208 11.59 -13.42 -0.15
CA LEU A 208 11.89 -12.11 0.41
C LEU A 208 11.54 -12.06 1.90
N LEU A 209 10.37 -12.59 2.29
CA LEU A 209 9.90 -12.58 3.68
C LEU A 209 10.76 -13.43 4.63
N GLY A 210 11.40 -14.50 4.12
CA GLY A 210 12.31 -15.34 4.91
C GLY A 210 13.61 -14.65 5.31
N ASN A 211 13.89 -13.44 4.80
CA ASN A 211 15.07 -12.66 5.16
C ASN A 211 14.67 -11.21 5.44
N ALA A 212 14.57 -10.86 6.72
CA ALA A 212 14.18 -9.52 7.16
C ALA A 212 15.06 -8.41 6.56
N GLY A 213 16.37 -8.63 6.46
CA GLY A 213 17.30 -7.66 5.85
C GLY A 213 17.01 -7.46 4.36
N ALA A 214 16.76 -8.53 3.62
CA ALA A 214 16.38 -8.46 2.20
C ALA A 214 15.02 -7.76 2.02
N PHE A 215 14.04 -8.06 2.88
CA PHE A 215 12.74 -7.39 2.87
C PHE A 215 12.87 -5.89 3.11
N PHE A 216 13.61 -5.47 4.14
CA PHE A 216 13.83 -4.04 4.42
C PHE A 216 14.57 -3.34 3.30
N ALA A 217 15.61 -3.97 2.73
CA ALA A 217 16.32 -3.41 1.58
C ALA A 217 15.38 -3.24 0.38
N PHE A 218 14.57 -4.25 0.07
CA PHE A 218 13.57 -4.17 -1.01
C PHE A 218 12.61 -3.00 -0.79
N ILE A 219 12.05 -2.85 0.41
CA ILE A 219 11.14 -1.73 0.72
C ILE A 219 11.83 -0.39 0.50
N LEU A 220 13.07 -0.20 0.95
CA LEU A 220 13.81 1.05 0.79
C LEU A 220 14.05 1.42 -0.68
N TYR A 221 14.50 0.44 -1.49
CA TYR A 221 14.75 0.67 -2.91
C TYR A 221 13.44 0.90 -3.67
N TYR A 222 12.46 0.02 -3.50
CA TYR A 222 11.16 0.16 -4.17
C TYR A 222 10.49 1.51 -3.87
N SER A 223 10.55 1.93 -2.60
CA SER A 223 10.05 3.21 -2.11
C SER A 223 10.67 4.43 -2.79
N ALA A 224 11.92 4.35 -3.23
CA ALA A 224 12.61 5.48 -3.84
C ALA A 224 11.98 5.95 -5.16
N PHE A 225 11.24 5.08 -5.87
CA PHE A 225 10.50 5.46 -7.07
C PHE A 225 9.20 6.20 -6.77
N PHE A 226 8.56 5.90 -5.65
CA PHE A 226 7.22 6.36 -5.35
C PHE A 226 7.13 7.83 -5.00
N GLY A 227 8.14 8.35 -4.28
CA GLY A 227 8.23 9.78 -3.99
C GLY A 227 8.15 10.63 -5.26
N PRO A 228 9.08 10.45 -6.22
CA PRO A 228 9.07 11.15 -7.50
C PRO A 228 7.77 10.97 -8.29
N ILE A 229 7.20 9.75 -8.36
CA ILE A 229 5.91 9.51 -9.03
C ILE A 229 4.82 10.39 -8.43
N LEU A 230 4.68 10.38 -7.11
CA LEU A 230 3.71 11.23 -6.41
C LEU A 230 3.97 12.72 -6.67
N GLY A 231 5.25 13.14 -6.65
CA GLY A 231 5.65 14.51 -6.96
C GLY A 231 5.20 14.96 -8.35
N VAL A 232 5.42 14.13 -9.39
CA VAL A 232 4.96 14.41 -10.75
C VAL A 232 3.44 14.50 -10.82
N MET A 233 2.72 13.54 -10.23
CA MET A 233 1.25 13.55 -10.21
C MET A 233 0.68 14.80 -9.54
N LEU A 234 1.26 15.22 -8.42
CA LEU A 234 0.83 16.43 -7.70
C LEU A 234 1.11 17.70 -8.52
N ALA A 235 2.30 17.81 -9.13
CA ALA A 235 2.66 18.96 -9.98
C ALA A 235 1.73 19.04 -11.21
N ASP A 236 1.49 17.90 -11.85
CA ASP A 236 0.63 17.80 -13.01
C ASP A 236 -0.80 18.23 -12.68
N TYR A 237 -1.41 17.59 -11.67
CA TYR A 237 -2.81 17.82 -11.36
C TYR A 237 -3.06 19.21 -10.77
N TYR A 238 -2.28 19.63 -9.75
CA TYR A 238 -2.60 20.86 -9.01
C TYR A 238 -2.03 22.13 -9.64
N LEU A 239 -0.86 22.09 -10.28
CA LEU A 239 -0.23 23.31 -10.79
C LEU A 239 -0.39 23.48 -12.30
N ILE A 240 -0.13 22.42 -13.07
CA ILE A 240 -0.24 22.48 -14.55
C ILE A 240 -1.72 22.49 -14.95
N ASN A 241 -2.46 21.48 -14.49
CA ASN A 241 -3.87 21.29 -14.83
C ASN A 241 -4.85 22.00 -13.88
N ARG A 242 -4.35 22.61 -12.80
CA ARG A 242 -5.13 23.43 -11.84
C ARG A 242 -6.36 22.72 -11.28
N GLY A 243 -6.23 21.43 -11.01
CA GLY A 243 -7.28 20.56 -10.47
C GLY A 243 -8.37 20.20 -11.48
N ARG A 244 -8.08 20.26 -12.79
CA ARG A 244 -9.07 19.91 -13.84
C ARG A 244 -8.51 18.87 -14.79
N LEU A 245 -9.32 17.92 -15.22
CA LEU A 245 -8.93 16.88 -16.17
C LEU A 245 -9.98 16.77 -17.26
N ASP A 246 -9.54 16.58 -18.51
CA ASP A 246 -10.44 16.23 -19.61
C ASP A 246 -10.52 14.70 -19.71
N VAL A 247 -11.59 14.14 -19.16
CA VAL A 247 -11.79 12.68 -19.16
C VAL A 247 -11.89 12.14 -20.58
N LYS A 248 -12.46 12.87 -21.54
CA LYS A 248 -12.59 12.36 -22.91
C LYS A 248 -11.22 12.24 -23.57
N ALA A 249 -10.36 13.26 -23.40
CA ALA A 249 -9.01 13.23 -23.93
C ALA A 249 -8.15 12.12 -23.29
N LEU A 250 -8.38 11.76 -22.02
CA LEU A 250 -7.68 10.64 -21.38
C LEU A 250 -7.95 9.27 -22.04
N TYR A 251 -9.12 9.10 -22.68
CA TYR A 251 -9.47 7.89 -23.43
C TYR A 251 -9.24 8.02 -24.93
N ASP A 252 -8.74 9.17 -25.40
CA ASP A 252 -8.38 9.38 -26.80
C ASP A 252 -6.92 8.96 -27.03
N SER A 253 -6.73 7.93 -27.86
CA SER A 253 -5.42 7.40 -28.25
C SER A 253 -4.88 8.02 -29.55
N SER A 254 -5.55 9.04 -30.09
CA SER A 254 -5.06 9.78 -31.25
C SER A 254 -3.85 10.62 -30.91
N ASP A 255 -3.03 10.92 -31.92
CA ASP A 255 -1.89 11.82 -31.78
C ASP A 255 -2.27 13.28 -31.52
N GLN A 256 -3.57 13.60 -31.64
CA GLN A 256 -4.16 14.89 -31.35
C GLN A 256 -4.66 15.02 -29.90
N SER A 257 -4.67 13.92 -29.14
CA SER A 257 -5.11 13.95 -27.75
C SER A 257 -4.23 14.90 -26.93
N LEU A 258 -4.87 15.64 -26.02
CA LEU A 258 -4.19 16.55 -25.08
C LEU A 258 -3.13 15.84 -24.24
N TYR A 259 -3.28 14.53 -24.04
CA TYR A 259 -2.38 13.71 -23.23
C TYR A 259 -1.48 12.78 -24.07
N TRP A 260 -1.43 12.97 -25.39
CA TRP A 260 -0.55 12.19 -26.27
C TRP A 260 0.93 12.59 -26.16
N PHE A 261 1.20 13.87 -25.87
CA PHE A 261 2.56 14.42 -25.81
C PHE A 261 3.38 14.09 -27.06
N SER A 262 4.61 13.56 -26.90
CA SER A 262 5.51 13.25 -28.02
C SER A 262 5.60 11.75 -28.21
N GLY A 263 4.92 11.26 -29.27
CA GLY A 263 4.89 9.83 -29.61
C GLY A 263 4.14 8.97 -28.58
N GLY A 264 3.12 9.53 -27.92
CA GLY A 264 2.35 8.84 -26.87
C GLY A 264 3.01 8.89 -25.49
N LEU A 265 4.13 9.60 -25.33
CA LEU A 265 4.90 9.64 -24.09
C LEU A 265 5.17 11.05 -23.60
N ASN A 266 4.96 11.25 -22.29
CA ASN A 266 5.40 12.44 -21.59
C ASN A 266 6.85 12.26 -21.10
N TRP A 267 7.81 12.63 -21.95
CA TRP A 267 9.24 12.54 -21.61
C TRP A 267 9.63 13.38 -20.40
N ALA A 268 9.04 14.58 -20.26
CA ALA A 268 9.27 15.41 -19.07
C ALA A 268 8.85 14.68 -17.78
N GLY A 269 7.69 14.01 -17.80
CA GLY A 269 7.21 13.21 -16.68
C GLY A 269 8.12 12.01 -16.39
N LEU A 270 8.49 11.25 -17.42
CA LEU A 270 9.36 10.08 -17.28
C LEU A 270 10.73 10.46 -16.70
N ILE A 271 11.37 11.50 -17.22
CA ILE A 271 12.66 12.00 -16.71
C ILE A 271 12.51 12.49 -15.25
N ALA A 272 11.42 13.20 -14.95
CA ALA A 272 11.15 13.70 -13.60
C ALA A 272 10.84 12.59 -12.57
N VAL A 273 10.46 11.39 -13.02
CA VAL A 273 10.39 10.22 -12.13
C VAL A 273 11.76 9.55 -12.03
N VAL A 274 12.37 9.19 -13.15
CA VAL A 274 13.55 8.32 -13.20
C VAL A 274 14.78 8.99 -12.59
N VAL A 275 15.07 10.25 -12.94
CA VAL A 275 16.30 10.92 -12.48
C VAL A 275 16.29 11.12 -10.96
N PRO A 276 15.24 11.69 -10.34
CA PRO A 276 15.18 11.81 -8.88
C PRO A 276 15.14 10.47 -8.17
N ALA A 277 14.47 9.45 -8.71
CA ALA A 277 14.47 8.11 -8.13
C ALA A 277 15.87 7.52 -8.07
N VAL A 278 16.63 7.55 -9.18
CA VAL A 278 18.00 7.03 -9.24
C VAL A 278 18.92 7.81 -8.30
N VAL A 279 18.83 9.14 -8.28
CA VAL A 279 19.62 9.98 -7.36
C VAL A 279 19.27 9.64 -5.91
N ALA A 280 17.99 9.48 -5.59
CA ALA A 280 17.55 9.11 -4.25
C ALA A 280 18.06 7.71 -3.86
N MET A 281 18.05 6.75 -4.77
CA MET A 281 18.58 5.40 -4.53
C MET A 281 20.09 5.37 -4.27
N LEU A 282 20.86 6.14 -5.04
CA LEU A 282 22.32 6.09 -4.97
C LEU A 282 22.88 6.87 -3.78
N PHE A 283 22.25 8.00 -3.42
CA PHE A 283 22.82 8.94 -2.47
C PHE A 283 21.96 9.18 -1.22
N PHE A 284 20.66 8.89 -1.28
CA PHE A 284 19.70 9.29 -0.24
C PHE A 284 18.72 8.17 0.14
N LEU A 285 19.12 6.90 0.03
CA LEU A 285 18.22 5.74 0.12
C LEU A 285 17.34 5.75 1.39
N HIS A 286 17.93 6.09 2.52
CA HIS A 286 17.28 6.12 3.83
C HIS A 286 16.27 7.27 4.02
N VAL A 287 16.30 8.27 3.14
CA VAL A 287 15.39 9.43 3.11
C VAL A 287 14.82 9.64 1.71
N SER A 288 14.74 8.56 0.92
CA SER A 288 14.52 8.62 -0.52
C SER A 288 13.23 9.33 -0.90
N TRP A 289 12.19 9.18 -0.09
CA TRP A 289 10.92 9.89 -0.23
C TRP A 289 11.02 11.39 -0.05
N LEU A 290 11.71 11.82 1.01
CA LEU A 290 11.82 13.24 1.38
C LEU A 290 12.60 14.04 0.34
N VAL A 291 13.52 13.38 -0.36
CA VAL A 291 14.28 13.98 -1.45
C VAL A 291 13.56 13.80 -2.79
N GLY A 292 13.12 12.58 -3.09
CA GLY A 292 12.59 12.20 -4.38
C GLY A 292 11.28 12.90 -4.74
N LEU A 293 10.36 13.07 -3.78
CA LEU A 293 9.08 13.75 -4.03
C LEU A 293 9.25 15.21 -4.45
N PRO A 294 9.89 16.09 -3.64
CA PRO A 294 10.06 17.48 -4.04
C PRO A 294 10.95 17.61 -5.29
N ALA A 295 11.96 16.74 -5.45
CA ALA A 295 12.79 16.74 -6.65
C ALA A 295 12.00 16.40 -7.91
N GLY A 296 11.18 15.34 -7.89
CA GLY A 296 10.31 14.96 -9.01
C GLY A 296 9.26 16.01 -9.32
N PHE A 297 8.63 16.58 -8.29
CA PHE A 297 7.69 17.69 -8.42
C PHE A 297 8.32 18.89 -9.13
N MET A 298 9.47 19.37 -8.64
CA MET A 298 10.13 20.56 -9.18
C MET A 298 10.71 20.32 -10.57
N LEU A 299 11.36 19.17 -10.78
CA LEU A 299 11.94 18.83 -12.07
C LEU A 299 10.86 18.71 -13.14
N TYR A 300 9.70 18.14 -12.81
CA TYR A 300 8.59 18.07 -13.76
C TYR A 300 8.07 19.45 -14.16
N LEU A 301 7.89 20.36 -13.20
CA LEU A 301 7.46 21.73 -13.53
C LEU A 301 8.44 22.46 -14.45
N ILE A 302 9.75 22.25 -14.25
CA ILE A 302 10.79 22.83 -15.10
C ILE A 302 10.73 22.22 -16.49
N LEU A 303 10.80 20.90 -16.60
CA LEU A 303 10.81 20.20 -17.89
C LEU A 303 9.51 20.39 -18.66
N TYR A 304 8.35 20.37 -17.99
CA TYR A 304 7.07 20.63 -18.64
C TYR A 304 7.03 22.02 -19.28
N ARG A 305 7.53 23.04 -18.59
CA ARG A 305 7.60 24.40 -19.14
C ARG A 305 8.56 24.50 -20.32
N LEU A 306 9.73 23.86 -20.23
CA LEU A 306 10.74 23.89 -21.29
C LEU A 306 10.31 23.11 -22.54
N CYS A 307 9.69 21.95 -22.36
CA CYS A 307 9.28 21.08 -23.46
C CYS A 307 7.93 21.49 -24.07
N TYR A 308 7.02 22.08 -23.26
CA TYR A 308 5.62 22.25 -23.67
C TYR A 308 5.03 23.67 -23.47
N GLY A 309 5.74 24.65 -22.88
CA GLY A 309 5.28 26.04 -22.84
C GLY A 309 5.36 26.71 -24.22
N SER A 310 4.40 27.49 -24.75
CA SER A 310 3.32 28.32 -24.17
C SER A 310 1.93 28.04 -24.78
N GLY A 311 1.62 26.78 -25.13
CA GLY A 311 0.38 26.44 -25.86
C GLY A 311 -0.35 25.16 -25.43
N SER A 312 0.25 24.34 -24.56
CA SER A 312 -0.27 23.01 -24.20
C SER A 312 -0.99 22.93 -22.85
N GLY A 313 -1.01 24.02 -22.08
CA GLY A 313 -1.79 24.08 -20.85
C GLY A 313 -3.28 24.03 -21.19
N VAL A 314 -3.99 23.05 -20.65
CA VAL A 314 -5.40 22.81 -20.96
C VAL A 314 -6.23 24.06 -20.63
N SER A 315 -6.58 24.85 -21.65
CA SER A 315 -7.57 25.90 -21.56
C SER A 315 -8.96 25.25 -21.56
N ILE A 316 -9.34 24.62 -20.44
CA ILE A 316 -10.70 24.14 -20.26
C ILE A 316 -11.59 25.38 -20.16
N ARG A 317 -12.16 25.80 -21.30
CA ARG A 317 -13.23 26.80 -21.35
C ARG A 317 -14.36 26.30 -20.46
N LYS A 318 -14.88 27.19 -19.60
CA LYS A 318 -16.07 26.94 -18.79
C LYS A 318 -17.21 26.50 -19.74
N ALA A 319 -17.67 25.26 -19.60
CA ALA A 319 -19.00 24.88 -20.01
C ALA A 319 -19.92 25.03 -18.80
#